data_AF-F2HHT3-F1
#
_entry.id   AF-F2HHT3-F1
#
_cell.length_a   1.000
_cell.length_b   1.000
_cell.length_c   1.000
_cell.angle_alpha   90.00
_cell.angle_beta   90.00
_cell.angle_gamma   90.00
#
_symmetry.space_group_name_H-M   'P 1'
#
loop_
_entity.id
_entity.type
_entity.pdbx_description
1 polymer ?
#
loop_
_entity_poly.entity_id
_entity_poly.type
_entity_poly.pdbx_seq_one_letter_code
_entity_poly.pdbx_strand_id
1 'polypeptide(L)'
;MPAPFLTKLYELVSDNFIDDLVSWEKDGKSFIVHKPIEFSFIVLPRYFKHNNFSSFVRQLNQYGFHKLHPDEWIFGHENFRWGYKHKLNNIVRRKKLIKNHNNTYLKYYYQKIQKQFSFFINYRQILAKDILDICRRQEKFLVNQKYLEHVQKKMETELNHLKSFIFGYFSRIILHEHRLEMPSACCYMFKTFLMSKKNKPAYIDSFSSKMNYLS
;
A
#
# COMPACT_ATOMS: atom_id res chain seq x y z
N MET A 1 48.19 30.95 14.90
CA MET A 1 46.83 30.97 15.45
C MET A 1 45.92 30.14 14.55
N PRO A 2 44.99 29.36 15.12
CA PRO A 2 44.09 28.52 14.33
C PRO A 2 43.12 29.37 13.51
N ALA A 3 42.61 28.82 12.41
CA ALA A 3 41.66 29.54 11.57
C ALA A 3 40.39 29.91 12.37
N PRO A 4 39.79 31.11 12.15
CA PRO A 4 38.63 31.56 12.92
C PRO A 4 37.44 30.57 12.94
N PHE A 5 37.23 29.85 11.84
CA PHE A 5 36.22 28.80 11.77
C PHE A 5 36.45 27.70 12.81
N LEU A 6 37.70 27.25 13.00
CA LEU A 6 38.04 26.17 13.91
C LEU A 6 37.89 26.57 15.38
N THR A 7 38.27 27.80 15.71
CA THR A 7 38.08 28.35 17.05
C THR A 7 36.61 28.41 17.42
N LYS A 8 35.79 28.97 16.52
CA LYS A 8 34.33 29.06 16.69
C LYS A 8 33.66 27.70 16.73
N LEU A 9 34.10 26.76 15.88
CA LEU A 9 33.58 25.40 15.89
C LEU A 9 33.87 24.72 17.23
N TYR A 10 35.10 24.84 17.75
CA TYR A 10 35.45 24.26 19.05
C TYR A 10 34.60 24.85 20.18
N GLU A 11 34.41 26.17 20.19
CA GLU A 11 33.58 26.85 21.18
C GLU A 11 32.10 26.43 21.08
N LEU A 12 31.57 26.35 19.86
CA LEU A 12 30.20 25.90 19.60
C LEU A 12 29.97 24.46 20.08
N VAL A 13 30.88 23.53 19.77
CA VAL A 13 30.70 22.12 20.18
C VAL A 13 30.93 21.94 21.69
N SER A 14 31.70 22.82 22.32
CA SER A 14 31.98 22.76 23.76
C SER A 14 30.98 23.55 24.60
N ASP A 15 29.89 24.05 24.01
CA ASP A 15 28.84 24.76 24.73
C ASP A 15 27.75 23.79 25.18
N ASN A 16 27.81 23.40 26.45
CA ASN A 16 26.88 22.43 27.04
C ASN A 16 25.42 22.93 27.04
N PHE A 17 25.15 24.24 26.87
CA PHE A 17 23.78 24.75 26.79
C PHE A 17 23.06 24.35 25.50
N ILE A 18 23.80 23.88 24.48
CA ILE A 18 23.27 23.47 23.18
C ILE A 18 23.57 22.00 22.86
N ASP A 19 23.90 21.18 23.86
CA ASP A 19 24.20 19.76 23.70
C ASP A 19 23.07 18.97 23.01
N ASP A 20 21.81 19.37 23.19
CA ASP A 20 20.64 18.79 22.51
C ASP A 20 20.67 18.97 20.97
N LEU A 21 21.43 19.93 20.48
CA LEU A 21 21.56 20.26 19.05
C LEU A 21 22.91 19.83 18.49
N VAL A 22 23.97 20.00 19.27
CA VAL A 22 25.35 19.69 18.90
C VAL A 22 26.15 19.37 20.16
N SER A 23 26.82 18.22 20.19
CA SER A 23 27.61 17.82 21.35
C SER A 23 28.87 17.06 20.92
N TRP A 24 29.85 16.99 21.82
CA TRP A 24 30.93 16.03 21.71
C TRP A 24 30.39 14.60 21.85
N GLU A 25 31.01 13.65 21.14
CA GLU A 25 30.84 12.23 21.44
C GLU A 25 31.54 11.87 22.75
N LYS A 26 31.10 10.79 23.39
CA LYS A 26 31.60 10.36 24.72
C LYS A 26 33.13 10.16 24.76
N ASP A 27 33.73 9.80 23.63
CA ASP A 27 35.18 9.58 23.53
C ASP A 27 35.99 10.86 23.29
N GLY A 28 35.32 12.00 23.06
CA GLY A 28 35.91 13.30 22.81
C GLY A 28 36.69 13.42 21.49
N LYS A 29 36.56 12.46 20.56
CA LYS A 29 37.30 12.44 19.28
C LYS A 29 36.48 12.94 18.10
N SER A 30 35.18 13.06 18.29
CA SER A 30 34.22 13.53 17.30
C SER A 30 33.11 14.31 17.96
N PHE A 31 32.32 14.98 17.12
CA PHE A 31 31.10 15.65 17.56
C PHE A 31 29.94 15.27 16.65
N ILE A 32 28.73 15.36 17.18
CA ILE A 32 27.50 15.02 16.48
C ILE A 32 26.60 16.25 16.40
N VAL A 33 25.90 16.40 15.27
CA VAL A 33 24.78 17.35 15.13
C VAL A 33 23.47 16.55 15.15
N HIS A 34 22.74 16.62 16.26
CA HIS A 34 21.53 15.80 16.49
C HIS A 34 20.36 16.23 15.61
N LYS A 35 20.14 17.54 15.51
CA LYS A 35 18.98 18.13 14.81
C LYS A 35 19.43 19.18 13.79
N PRO A 36 19.82 18.78 12.57
CA PRO A 36 20.44 19.67 11.58
C PRO A 36 19.60 20.89 11.24
N ILE A 37 18.27 20.74 11.15
CA ILE A 37 17.35 21.83 10.82
C ILE A 37 17.34 22.87 11.93
N GLU A 38 17.09 22.46 13.17
CA GLU A 38 17.09 23.35 14.34
C GLU A 38 18.47 23.98 14.59
N PHE A 39 19.53 23.19 14.52
CA PHE A 39 20.92 23.66 14.59
C PHE A 39 21.19 24.77 13.55
N SER A 40 20.69 24.59 12.33
CA SER A 40 20.81 25.58 11.26
C SER A 40 20.18 26.92 11.60
N PHE A 41 18.98 26.92 12.18
CA PHE A 41 18.25 28.15 12.46
C PHE A 41 18.67 28.81 13.78
N ILE A 42 18.98 28.02 14.81
CA ILE A 42 19.20 28.52 16.17
C ILE A 42 20.68 28.77 16.43
N VAL A 43 21.54 27.83 16.03
CA VAL A 43 22.96 27.84 16.42
C VAL A 43 23.81 28.56 15.38
N LEU A 44 23.69 28.22 14.09
CA LEU A 44 24.58 28.77 13.06
C LEU A 44 24.60 30.31 13.01
N PRO A 45 23.47 31.05 13.09
CA PRO A 45 23.49 32.51 13.08
C PRO A 45 24.20 33.16 14.27
N ARG A 46 24.30 32.46 15.41
CA ARG A 46 24.99 32.94 16.61
C ARG A 46 26.51 32.90 16.46
N TYR A 47 27.04 31.88 15.78
CA TYR A 47 28.49 31.69 15.62
C TYR A 47 29.00 32.11 14.24
N PHE A 48 28.17 32.02 13.20
CA PHE A 48 28.50 32.26 11.80
C PHE A 48 27.50 33.23 11.13
N LYS A 49 27.92 33.86 10.03
CA LYS A 49 27.09 34.84 9.29
C LYS A 49 26.08 34.20 8.32
N HIS A 50 25.59 33.00 8.62
CA HIS A 50 24.62 32.27 7.81
C HIS A 50 23.90 31.20 8.66
N ASN A 51 22.74 30.75 8.21
CA ASN A 51 22.00 29.61 8.76
C ASN A 51 22.12 28.34 7.90
N ASN A 52 22.91 28.35 6.82
CA ASN A 52 22.97 27.25 5.86
C ASN A 52 23.87 26.10 6.37
N PHE A 53 23.26 24.93 6.63
CA PHE A 53 23.96 23.72 7.06
C PHE A 53 25.01 23.25 6.04
N SER A 54 24.70 23.30 4.75
CA SER A 54 25.62 22.90 3.69
C SER A 54 26.87 23.78 3.65
N SER A 55 26.75 25.06 3.96
CA SER A 55 27.90 25.96 4.09
C SER A 55 28.79 25.58 5.28
N PHE A 56 28.18 25.20 6.41
CA PHE A 56 28.89 24.67 7.58
C PHE A 56 29.63 23.37 7.25
N VAL A 57 28.94 22.39 6.65
CA VAL A 57 29.55 21.11 6.22
C VAL A 57 30.67 21.34 5.20
N ARG A 58 30.52 22.30 4.29
CA ARG A 58 31.58 22.66 3.33
C ARG A 58 32.83 23.17 4.04
N GLN A 59 32.69 24.01 5.07
CA GLN A 59 33.83 24.48 5.86
C GLN A 59 34.51 23.30 6.57
N LEU A 60 33.75 22.41 7.23
CA LEU A 60 34.26 21.17 7.83
C LEU A 60 35.10 20.37 6.83
N ASN A 61 34.55 20.08 5.65
CA ASN A 61 35.23 19.35 4.60
C ASN A 61 36.52 20.03 4.14
N GLN A 62 36.53 21.36 4.11
CA GLN A 62 37.70 22.13 3.71
C GLN A 62 38.83 22.08 4.73
N TYR A 63 38.52 21.86 6.02
CA TYR A 63 39.51 21.58 7.07
C TYR A 63 39.75 20.09 7.30
N GLY A 64 39.15 19.25 6.46
CA GLY A 64 39.43 17.82 6.42
C GLY A 64 38.71 16.96 7.44
N PHE A 65 37.69 17.51 8.10
CA PHE A 65 36.73 16.71 8.83
C PHE A 65 36.03 15.76 7.87
N HIS A 66 35.68 14.58 8.37
CA HIS A 66 34.93 13.59 7.62
C HIS A 66 33.78 13.07 8.46
N LYS A 67 32.70 12.69 7.77
CA LYS A 67 31.55 12.05 8.40
C LYS A 67 31.96 10.66 8.86
N LEU A 68 31.63 10.30 10.11
CA LEU A 68 31.93 8.97 10.67
C LEU A 68 30.78 7.99 10.49
N HIS A 69 29.54 8.50 10.39
CA HIS A 69 28.35 7.68 10.25
C HIS A 69 27.51 8.10 9.03
N PRO A 70 26.90 7.18 8.26
CA PRO A 70 26.11 7.55 7.08
C PRO A 70 24.81 8.27 7.43
N ASP A 71 24.13 7.82 8.48
CA ASP A 71 22.78 8.26 8.81
C ASP A 71 22.77 9.34 9.93
N GLU A 72 23.90 9.58 10.60
CA GLU A 72 24.03 10.56 11.68
C GLU A 72 25.09 11.59 11.35
N TRP A 73 24.92 12.84 11.78
CA TRP A 73 25.85 13.92 11.47
C TRP A 73 27.04 13.97 12.43
N ILE A 74 27.73 12.84 12.56
CA ILE A 74 28.95 12.70 13.35
C ILE A 74 30.15 13.06 12.48
N PHE A 75 30.96 14.02 12.94
CA PHE A 75 32.16 14.47 12.27
C PHE A 75 33.39 14.27 13.15
N GLY A 76 34.45 13.71 12.56
CA GLY A 76 35.73 13.48 13.22
C GLY A 76 36.89 14.17 12.51
N HIS A 77 37.90 14.53 13.30
CA HIS A 77 39.21 14.93 12.80
C HIS A 77 40.29 14.64 13.86
N GLU A 78 41.43 14.09 13.46
CA GLU A 78 42.47 13.60 14.38
C GLU A 78 42.93 14.67 15.41
N ASN A 79 43.08 15.91 14.94
CA ASN A 79 43.51 17.07 15.73
C ASN A 79 42.36 17.90 16.31
N PHE A 80 41.10 17.52 16.13
CA PHE A 80 39.95 18.18 16.74
C PHE A 80 39.40 17.30 17.86
N ARG A 81 39.82 17.58 19.10
CA ARG A 81 39.49 16.74 20.27
C ARG A 81 39.10 17.58 21.48
N TRP A 82 38.15 17.08 22.25
CA TRP A 82 37.74 17.69 23.50
C TRP A 82 38.91 17.81 24.48
N GLY A 83 39.06 18.98 25.11
CA GLY A 83 40.15 19.30 26.03
C GLY A 83 41.48 19.70 25.37
N TYR A 84 41.65 19.50 24.05
CA TYR A 84 42.93 19.75 23.36
C TYR A 84 42.84 20.92 22.37
N LYS A 85 42.37 22.10 22.81
CA LYS A 85 42.21 23.30 21.96
C LYS A 85 43.51 23.73 21.25
N HIS A 86 44.68 23.45 21.83
CA HIS A 86 45.97 23.77 21.21
C HIS A 86 46.24 22.97 19.90
N LYS A 87 45.63 21.79 19.73
CA LYS A 87 45.76 20.97 18.52
C LYS A 87 45.07 21.55 17.30
N LEU A 88 44.20 22.54 17.47
CA LEU A 88 43.56 23.26 16.36
C LEU A 88 44.59 23.92 15.42
N ASN A 89 45.79 24.26 15.92
CA ASN A 89 46.88 24.79 15.10
C ASN A 89 47.39 23.80 14.05
N ASN A 90 47.17 22.49 14.25
CA ASN A 90 47.59 21.45 13.31
C ASN A 90 46.55 21.17 12.22
N ILE A 91 45.39 21.85 12.26
CA ILE A 91 44.34 21.69 11.28
C ILE A 91 44.51 22.75 10.19
N VAL A 92 44.99 22.32 9.03
CA VAL A 92 45.25 23.22 7.89
C VAL A 92 44.15 23.06 6.84
N ARG A 93 43.73 24.20 6.28
CA ARG A 93 42.77 24.24 5.17
C ARG A 93 43.32 23.46 3.98
N ARG A 94 42.61 22.43 3.52
CA ARG A 94 42.98 21.65 2.34
C ARG A 94 43.00 22.56 1.11
N LYS A 95 44.11 22.52 0.37
CA LYS A 95 44.18 23.10 -0.99
C LYS A 95 43.15 22.39 -1.86
N LYS A 96 42.51 23.11 -2.80
CA LYS A 96 41.63 22.51 -3.82
C LYS A 96 42.48 21.56 -4.65
N LEU A 97 42.56 20.30 -4.24
CA LEU A 97 42.99 19.23 -5.10
C LEU A 97 41.78 18.89 -5.96
N ILE A 98 41.92 19.02 -7.28
CA ILE A 98 41.04 18.35 -8.23
C ILE A 98 41.32 16.85 -8.04
N LYS A 99 40.73 16.26 -7.01
CA LYS A 99 40.79 14.83 -6.74
C LYS A 99 39.36 14.34 -6.64
N ASN A 100 39.04 13.35 -7.46
CA ASN A 100 37.80 12.59 -7.52
C ASN A 100 37.51 11.93 -6.15
N HIS A 101 37.05 12.69 -5.16
CA HIS A 101 36.64 12.17 -3.86
C HIS A 101 35.17 11.70 -3.86
N ASN A 102 34.82 10.91 -4.88
CA ASN A 102 33.45 10.47 -5.13
C ASN A 102 33.26 8.94 -5.03
N ASN A 103 34.08 8.19 -4.29
CA ASN A 103 34.01 6.72 -4.37
C ASN A 103 33.57 5.96 -3.11
N THR A 104 33.49 6.56 -1.92
CA THR A 104 33.04 5.81 -0.72
C THR A 104 31.58 6.09 -0.38
N TYR A 105 31.19 7.38 -0.31
CA TYR A 105 29.80 7.77 -0.02
C TYR A 105 28.84 7.41 -1.15
N LEU A 106 29.22 7.71 -2.39
CA LEU A 106 28.43 7.33 -3.56
C LEU A 106 28.31 5.81 -3.67
N LYS A 107 29.37 5.06 -3.38
CA LYS A 107 29.34 3.59 -3.34
C LYS A 107 28.38 3.06 -2.26
N TYR A 108 28.36 3.67 -1.07
CA TYR A 108 27.39 3.33 -0.03
C TYR A 108 25.94 3.60 -0.48
N TYR A 109 25.66 4.79 -1.03
CA TYR A 109 24.32 5.11 -1.55
C TYR A 109 23.92 4.16 -2.69
N TYR A 110 24.85 3.83 -3.60
CA TYR A 110 24.61 2.89 -4.68
C TYR A 110 24.27 1.49 -4.14
N GLN A 111 25.02 1.00 -3.14
CA GLN A 111 24.74 -0.28 -2.49
C GLN A 111 23.41 -0.28 -1.73
N LYS A 112 23.08 0.80 -1.03
CA LYS A 112 21.80 0.95 -0.31
C LYS A 112 20.62 0.93 -1.28
N ILE A 113 20.71 1.67 -2.37
CA ILE A 113 19.70 1.69 -3.44
C ILE A 113 19.60 0.33 -4.13
N GLN A 114 20.71 -0.33 -4.45
CA GLN A 114 20.70 -1.68 -5.04
C GLN A 114 20.02 -2.73 -4.16
N LYS A 115 20.23 -2.68 -2.84
CA LYS A 115 19.55 -3.56 -1.89
C LYS A 115 18.04 -3.32 -1.87
N GLN A 116 17.60 -2.07 -1.87
CA GLN A 116 16.17 -1.76 -1.96
C GLN A 116 15.58 -2.21 -3.30
N PHE A 117 16.28 -1.97 -4.40
CA PHE A 117 15.83 -2.33 -5.73
C PHE A 117 15.69 -3.85 -5.90
N SER A 118 16.64 -4.63 -5.36
CA SER A 118 16.56 -6.10 -5.36
C SER A 118 15.38 -6.62 -4.55
N PHE A 119 15.05 -5.98 -3.42
CA PHE A 119 13.82 -6.29 -2.67
C PHE A 119 12.56 -6.03 -3.50
N PHE A 120 12.47 -4.88 -4.17
CA PHE A 120 11.34 -4.54 -5.05
C PHE A 120 11.20 -5.51 -6.24
N ILE A 121 12.31 -5.91 -6.85
CA ILE A 121 12.29 -6.89 -7.94
C ILE A 121 11.73 -8.23 -7.46
N ASN A 122 12.17 -8.70 -6.28
CA ASN A 122 11.67 -9.95 -5.71
C ASN A 122 10.17 -9.85 -5.39
N TYR A 123 9.75 -8.77 -4.73
CA TYR A 123 8.34 -8.53 -4.43
C TYR A 123 7.47 -8.50 -5.70
N ARG A 124 7.94 -7.83 -6.75
CA ARG A 124 7.26 -7.81 -8.05
C ARG A 124 7.14 -9.21 -8.67
N GLN A 125 8.16 -10.06 -8.53
CA GLN A 125 8.11 -11.44 -9.03
C GLN A 125 7.11 -12.31 -8.28
N ILE A 126 7.01 -12.15 -6.95
CA ILE A 126 6.02 -12.85 -6.13
C ILE A 126 4.62 -12.42 -6.54
N LEU A 127 4.35 -11.11 -6.57
CA LEU A 127 3.05 -10.58 -6.98
C LEU A 127 2.65 -11.03 -8.39
N ALA A 128 3.58 -11.05 -9.34
CA ALA A 128 3.30 -11.51 -10.69
C ALA A 128 2.86 -12.98 -10.72
N LYS A 129 3.47 -13.84 -9.90
CA LYS A 129 3.05 -15.25 -9.77
C LYS A 129 1.65 -15.36 -9.16
N ASP A 130 1.40 -14.62 -8.08
CA ASP A 130 0.09 -14.63 -7.42
C ASP A 130 -1.03 -14.16 -8.35
N ILE A 131 -0.78 -13.10 -9.14
CA ILE A 131 -1.73 -12.62 -10.16
C ILE A 131 -2.03 -13.71 -11.19
N LEU A 132 -0.99 -14.39 -11.71
CA LEU A 132 -1.18 -15.48 -12.68
C LEU A 132 -1.97 -16.65 -12.08
N ASP A 133 -1.77 -16.97 -10.81
CA ASP A 133 -2.51 -18.02 -10.11
C ASP A 133 -3.97 -17.64 -9.84
N ILE A 134 -4.23 -16.36 -9.57
CA ILE A 134 -5.60 -15.84 -9.45
C ILE A 134 -6.30 -15.92 -10.81
N CYS A 135 -5.68 -15.43 -11.89
CA CYS A 135 -6.26 -15.48 -13.24
C CYS A 135 -6.60 -16.92 -13.65
N ARG A 136 -5.68 -17.88 -13.45
CA ARG A 136 -5.92 -19.30 -13.75
C ARG A 136 -7.08 -19.89 -12.96
N ARG A 137 -7.25 -19.50 -11.69
CA ARG A 137 -8.39 -19.94 -10.87
C ARG A 137 -9.71 -19.34 -11.35
N GLN A 138 -9.71 -18.06 -11.74
CA GLN A 138 -10.89 -17.40 -12.29
C GLN A 138 -11.36 -18.04 -13.60
N GLU A 139 -10.44 -18.40 -14.50
CA GLU A 139 -10.78 -19.11 -15.75
C GLU A 139 -11.45 -20.46 -15.47
N LYS A 140 -10.90 -21.25 -14.55
CA LYS A 140 -11.51 -22.53 -14.14
C LYS A 140 -12.91 -22.33 -13.54
N PHE A 141 -13.08 -21.29 -12.72
CA PHE A 141 -14.39 -20.96 -12.16
C PHE A 141 -15.41 -20.62 -13.24
N LEU A 142 -15.04 -19.79 -14.22
CA LEU A 142 -15.89 -19.41 -15.35
C LEU A 142 -16.32 -20.61 -16.19
N VAL A 143 -15.41 -21.57 -16.45
CA VAL A 143 -15.74 -22.79 -17.20
C VAL A 143 -16.75 -23.65 -16.42
N ASN A 144 -16.51 -23.86 -15.13
CA ASN A 144 -17.43 -24.62 -14.28
C ASN A 144 -18.80 -23.95 -14.17
N GLN A 145 -18.83 -22.62 -14.06
CA GLN A 145 -20.07 -21.86 -14.02
C GLN A 145 -20.89 -22.06 -15.31
N LYS A 146 -20.26 -21.95 -16.49
CA LYS A 146 -20.94 -22.20 -17.78
C LYS A 146 -21.50 -23.62 -17.89
N TYR A 147 -20.79 -24.61 -17.37
CA TYR A 147 -21.26 -25.99 -17.33
C TYR A 147 -22.51 -26.13 -16.45
N LEU A 148 -22.48 -25.55 -15.24
CA LEU A 148 -23.63 -25.58 -14.33
C LEU A 148 -24.85 -24.85 -14.90
N GLU A 149 -24.66 -23.70 -15.54
CA GLU A 149 -25.72 -22.96 -16.25
C GLU A 149 -26.36 -23.82 -17.35
N HIS A 150 -25.54 -24.55 -18.12
CA HIS A 150 -26.04 -25.46 -19.16
C HIS A 150 -26.88 -26.60 -18.57
N VAL A 151 -26.38 -27.24 -17.50
CA VAL A 151 -27.11 -28.31 -16.79
C VAL A 151 -28.43 -27.80 -16.22
N GLN A 152 -28.42 -26.63 -15.58
CA GLN A 152 -29.61 -26.01 -15.01
C GLN A 152 -30.66 -25.74 -16.09
N LYS A 153 -30.26 -25.17 -17.23
CA LYS A 153 -31.16 -24.93 -18.37
C LYS A 153 -31.78 -26.21 -18.90
N LYS A 154 -30.98 -27.29 -19.00
CA LYS A 154 -31.48 -28.61 -19.43
C LYS A 154 -32.56 -29.13 -18.47
N MET A 155 -32.30 -29.10 -17.16
CA MET A 155 -33.30 -29.52 -16.17
C MET A 155 -34.58 -28.68 -16.22
N GLU A 156 -34.47 -27.37 -16.41
CA GLU A 156 -35.64 -26.49 -16.53
C GLU A 156 -36.47 -26.81 -17.77
N THR A 157 -35.82 -27.16 -18.88
CA THR A 157 -36.50 -27.58 -20.11
C THR A 157 -37.29 -28.88 -19.88
N GLU A 158 -36.67 -29.88 -19.25
CA GLU A 158 -37.33 -31.14 -18.88
C GLU A 158 -38.53 -30.92 -17.96
N LEU A 159 -38.36 -30.06 -16.94
CA LEU A 159 -39.45 -29.71 -16.02
C LEU A 159 -40.62 -29.04 -16.76
N ASN A 160 -40.34 -28.16 -17.71
CA ASN A 160 -41.37 -27.52 -18.53
C ASN A 160 -42.08 -28.51 -19.45
N HIS A 161 -41.37 -29.49 -20.02
CA HIS A 161 -41.98 -30.57 -20.79
C HIS A 161 -42.93 -31.40 -19.92
N LEU A 162 -42.51 -31.80 -18.71
CA LEU A 162 -43.36 -32.52 -17.76
C LEU A 162 -44.60 -31.73 -17.36
N LYS A 163 -44.45 -30.44 -17.04
CA LYS A 163 -45.58 -29.55 -16.74
C LYS A 163 -46.57 -29.47 -17.90
N SER A 164 -46.06 -29.33 -19.14
CA SER A 164 -46.90 -29.28 -20.35
C SER A 164 -47.64 -30.60 -20.58
N PHE A 165 -46.96 -31.74 -20.39
CA PHE A 165 -47.56 -33.06 -20.52
C PHE A 165 -48.69 -33.28 -19.51
N ILE A 166 -48.42 -33.02 -18.22
CA ILE A 166 -49.40 -33.15 -17.14
C ILE A 166 -50.60 -32.22 -17.41
N PHE A 167 -50.33 -30.97 -17.78
CA PHE A 167 -51.38 -30.01 -18.13
C PHE A 167 -52.26 -30.51 -19.30
N GLY A 168 -51.64 -31.04 -20.35
CA GLY A 168 -52.34 -31.62 -21.49
C GLY A 168 -53.18 -32.84 -21.12
N TYR A 169 -52.65 -33.74 -20.27
CA TYR A 169 -53.36 -34.92 -19.78
C TYR A 169 -54.61 -34.54 -18.97
N PHE A 170 -54.47 -33.68 -17.96
CA PHE A 170 -55.62 -33.23 -17.16
C PHE A 170 -56.62 -32.42 -17.98
N SER A 171 -56.17 -31.58 -18.91
CA SER A 171 -57.08 -30.85 -19.81
C SER A 171 -57.94 -31.81 -20.64
N ARG A 172 -57.37 -32.91 -21.15
CA ARG A 172 -58.11 -33.94 -21.89
C ARG A 172 -59.10 -34.70 -20.99
N ILE A 173 -58.70 -35.06 -19.76
CA ILE A 173 -59.61 -35.71 -18.81
C ILE A 173 -60.78 -34.79 -18.48
N ILE A 174 -60.53 -33.54 -18.11
CA ILE A 174 -61.58 -32.57 -17.77
C ILE A 174 -62.55 -32.39 -18.95
N LEU A 175 -62.04 -32.33 -20.19
CA LEU A 175 -62.88 -32.24 -21.39
C LEU A 175 -63.68 -33.54 -21.66
N HIS A 176 -63.11 -34.71 -21.34
CA HIS A 176 -63.73 -36.01 -21.61
C HIS A 176 -64.75 -36.43 -20.54
N GLU A 177 -64.44 -36.24 -19.25
CA GLU A 177 -65.33 -36.61 -18.14
C GLU A 177 -66.55 -35.70 -18.03
N HIS A 178 -66.48 -34.47 -18.52
CA HIS A 178 -67.58 -33.54 -18.34
C HIS A 178 -68.66 -33.53 -19.45
N ARG A 179 -68.47 -33.91 -20.72
CA ARG A 179 -69.50 -33.68 -21.78
C ARG A 179 -70.19 -32.29 -21.67
N LEU A 180 -69.50 -31.29 -21.14
CA LEU A 180 -70.09 -29.98 -20.82
C LEU A 180 -69.77 -29.04 -21.98
N GLU A 181 -70.79 -28.52 -22.63
CA GLU A 181 -70.72 -27.23 -23.29
C GLU A 181 -70.35 -26.18 -22.22
N MET A 182 -69.06 -25.95 -22.02
CA MET A 182 -68.57 -24.92 -21.10
C MET A 182 -68.90 -23.55 -21.71
N PRO A 183 -69.70 -22.69 -21.06
CA PRO A 183 -69.88 -21.32 -21.53
C PRO A 183 -68.51 -20.63 -21.58
N SER A 184 -68.22 -19.96 -22.69
CA SER A 184 -66.98 -19.25 -23.02
C SER A 184 -66.27 -18.58 -21.82
N ALA A 185 -67.04 -17.99 -20.89
CA ALA A 185 -66.54 -17.33 -19.69
C ALA A 185 -65.81 -18.26 -18.68
N CYS A 186 -66.25 -19.51 -18.49
CA CYS A 186 -65.60 -20.44 -17.55
C CYS A 186 -64.24 -20.91 -18.06
N CYS A 187 -64.13 -21.18 -19.37
CA CYS A 187 -62.85 -21.47 -20.03
C CYS A 187 -61.89 -20.27 -19.93
N TYR A 188 -62.40 -19.05 -20.08
CA TYR A 188 -61.59 -17.84 -19.96
C TYR A 188 -61.11 -17.61 -18.52
N MET A 189 -61.95 -17.86 -17.52
CA MET A 189 -61.57 -17.74 -16.10
C MET A 189 -60.55 -18.79 -15.66
N PHE A 190 -60.69 -20.03 -16.09
CA PHE A 190 -59.71 -21.07 -15.79
C PHE A 190 -58.36 -20.79 -16.46
N LYS A 191 -58.39 -20.32 -17.72
CA LYS A 191 -57.18 -19.94 -18.47
C LYS A 191 -56.49 -18.70 -17.89
N THR A 192 -57.24 -17.70 -17.42
CA THR A 192 -56.67 -16.50 -16.75
C THR A 192 -56.16 -16.82 -15.35
N PHE A 193 -56.85 -17.66 -14.57
CA PHE A 193 -56.38 -18.13 -13.26
C PHE A 193 -55.05 -18.89 -13.37
N LEU A 194 -54.91 -19.75 -14.38
CA LEU A 194 -53.68 -20.52 -14.61
C LEU A 194 -52.53 -19.66 -15.17
N MET A 195 -52.81 -18.70 -16.05
CA MET A 195 -51.79 -17.79 -16.58
C MET A 195 -51.33 -16.73 -15.56
N SER A 196 -52.17 -16.40 -14.58
CA SER A 196 -51.86 -15.46 -13.48
C SER A 196 -50.73 -15.95 -12.56
N LYS A 197 -50.49 -17.26 -12.43
CA LYS A 197 -49.44 -17.82 -11.57
C LYS A 197 -48.02 -17.74 -12.15
N LYS A 198 -47.81 -17.08 -13.30
CA LYS A 198 -46.47 -16.88 -13.87
C LYS A 198 -45.61 -15.82 -13.18
N ASN A 199 -46.10 -15.06 -12.20
CA ASN A 199 -45.27 -14.10 -11.46
C ASN A 199 -45.80 -13.84 -10.02
N LYS A 200 -45.34 -14.64 -9.05
CA LYS A 200 -44.97 -14.28 -7.64
C LYS A 200 -45.07 -15.49 -6.70
N PRO A 201 -44.11 -15.67 -5.77
CA PRO A 201 -44.24 -16.59 -4.65
C PRO A 201 -45.07 -15.92 -3.52
N ALA A 202 -45.77 -16.73 -2.73
CA ALA A 202 -46.62 -16.36 -1.57
C ALA A 202 -48.11 -16.09 -1.88
N TYR A 203 -48.93 -17.14 -1.78
CA TYR A 203 -50.18 -17.19 -1.00
C TYR A 203 -50.87 -18.54 -1.28
N ILE A 204 -50.74 -19.49 -0.34
CA ILE A 204 -51.48 -20.76 -0.36
C ILE A 204 -52.83 -20.63 0.38
N ASP A 205 -53.10 -19.52 1.07
CA ASP A 205 -54.23 -19.47 2.01
C ASP A 205 -55.60 -19.10 1.41
N SER A 206 -55.68 -18.80 0.10
CA SER A 206 -56.97 -18.37 -0.50
C SER A 206 -57.81 -19.53 -1.07
N PHE A 207 -57.23 -20.69 -1.34
CA PHE A 207 -57.96 -21.78 -2.01
C PHE A 207 -58.83 -22.58 -1.03
N SER A 208 -58.46 -22.64 0.25
CA SER A 208 -59.27 -23.33 1.28
C SER A 208 -60.53 -22.53 1.66
N SER A 209 -60.52 -21.20 1.51
CA SER A 209 -61.62 -20.34 2.00
C SER A 209 -62.81 -20.23 1.03
N LYS A 210 -62.65 -20.62 -0.25
CA LYS A 210 -63.72 -20.52 -1.28
C LYS A 210 -64.45 -21.83 -1.60
N MET A 211 -64.06 -22.95 -1.01
CA MET A 211 -64.79 -24.22 -1.10
C MET A 211 -65.86 -24.41 -0.01
N ASN A 212 -66.01 -23.46 0.92
CA ASN A 212 -67.03 -23.52 1.98
C ASN A 212 -68.39 -22.90 1.60
N TYR A 213 -68.64 -22.63 0.31
CA TYR A 213 -69.93 -22.09 -0.16
C TYR A 213 -70.69 -23.01 -1.14
N LEU A 214 -70.29 -24.28 -1.25
CA LEU A 214 -71.03 -25.30 -1.99
C LEU A 214 -71.23 -26.55 -1.11
N SER A 215 -71.96 -26.36 -0.01
CA SER A 215 -72.69 -27.43 0.70
C SER A 215 -74.14 -27.02 0.79
#